data_AF-A0A5K1DHM9-F1
#
_entry.id   AF-A0A5K1DHM9-F1
#
_cell.length_a   1.000
_cell.length_b   1.000
_cell.length_c   1.000
_cell.angle_alpha   90.00
_cell.angle_beta   90.00
_cell.angle_gamma   90.00
#
_symmetry.space_group_name_H-M   'P 1'
#
loop_
_entity.id
_entity.type
_entity.pdbx_description
1 polymer ?
#
loop_
_entity_poly.entity_id
_entity_poly.type
_entity_poly.pdbx_seq_one_letter_code
_entity_poly.pdbx_strand_id
1 'polypeptide(L)'
;VVHDVDLQKLPVRFAMDRAGLVGADGPTHCGAFDVTYLACLPNMVVMAPSDEAELFHMVATAAAIDDRPSCFRYPRGNGIGVPLPDGNKGIPLE
;
A
#
# COMPACT_ATOMS: atom_id res chain seq x y z
N VAL A 1 1.69 9.32 11.88
CA VAL A 1 0.87 9.30 10.65
C VAL A 1 -0.22 10.36 10.71
N VAL A 2 -1.19 10.29 11.64
CA VAL A 2 -2.32 11.25 11.68
C VAL A 2 -1.88 12.72 11.78
N HIS A 3 -1.20 13.09 12.86
CA HIS A 3 -0.87 14.49 13.14
C HIS A 3 0.20 15.07 12.20
N ASP A 4 1.29 14.33 11.99
CA ASP A 4 2.46 14.88 11.29
C ASP A 4 2.41 14.70 9.76
N VAL A 5 1.54 13.82 9.26
CA VAL A 5 1.50 13.48 7.83
C VAL A 5 0.13 13.76 7.24
N ASP A 6 -0.92 13.13 7.76
CA ASP A 6 -2.26 13.25 7.19
C ASP A 6 -2.83 14.67 7.36
N LEU A 7 -2.78 15.23 8.56
CA LEU A 7 -3.28 16.58 8.83
C LEU A 7 -2.55 17.65 7.99
N GLN A 8 -1.24 17.46 7.77
CA GLN A 8 -0.40 18.37 7.00
C GLN A 8 -0.42 18.08 5.49
N LYS A 9 -1.13 17.04 5.05
CA LYS A 9 -1.17 16.56 3.66
C LYS A 9 0.21 16.31 3.05
N LEU A 10 1.17 15.86 3.85
CA LEU A 10 2.53 15.61 3.34
C LEU A 10 2.52 14.39 2.40
N PRO A 11 3.25 14.42 1.27
CA PRO A 11 3.30 13.33 0.30
C PRO A 11 4.20 12.17 0.75
N VAL A 12 3.93 11.64 1.94
CA VAL A 12 4.61 10.46 2.48
C VAL A 12 3.93 9.21 1.95
N ARG A 13 4.76 8.30 1.44
CA ARG A 13 4.33 7.04 0.81
C ARG A 13 4.70 5.88 1.74
N PHE A 14 3.70 5.15 2.23
CA PHE A 14 3.90 4.02 3.13
C PHE A 14 3.79 2.69 2.36
N ALA A 15 4.92 2.00 2.22
CA ALA A 15 4.96 0.63 1.72
C ALA A 15 4.75 -0.33 2.91
N MET A 16 3.61 -1.02 2.94
CA MET A 16 3.20 -1.84 4.09
C MET A 16 3.33 -3.33 3.78
N ASP A 17 4.44 -3.92 4.22
CA ASP A 17 4.66 -5.36 4.18
C ASP A 17 3.90 -6.07 5.31
N ARG A 18 3.69 -7.38 5.17
CA ARG A 18 3.01 -8.26 6.13
C ARG A 18 1.56 -7.83 6.43
N ALA A 19 0.89 -7.31 5.41
CA ALA A 19 -0.53 -7.02 5.47
C ALA A 19 -1.38 -8.28 5.72
N GLY A 20 -2.41 -8.16 6.55
CA GLY A 20 -3.34 -9.24 6.85
C GLY A 20 -2.77 -10.29 7.80
N LEU A 21 -3.09 -11.56 7.53
CA LEU A 21 -2.69 -12.69 8.36
C LEU A 21 -1.25 -13.11 8.03
N VAL A 22 -0.40 -13.23 9.06
CA VAL A 22 1.04 -13.48 8.89
C VAL A 22 1.47 -14.91 9.23
N GLY A 23 0.51 -15.79 9.55
CA GLY A 23 0.73 -17.21 9.79
C GLY A 23 1.44 -17.48 11.12
N ALA A 24 2.61 -18.14 11.05
CA ALA A 24 3.32 -18.68 12.21
C ALA A 24 3.78 -17.63 13.23
N ASP A 25 3.92 -16.36 12.83
CA ASP A 25 4.32 -15.27 13.73
C ASP A 25 3.21 -14.92 14.75
N GLY A 26 1.99 -15.44 14.55
CA GLY A 26 0.90 -15.35 15.51
C GLY A 26 0.17 -13.99 15.52
N PRO A 27 -0.86 -13.85 16.39
CA PRO A 27 -1.80 -12.72 16.36
C PRO A 27 -1.17 -11.37 16.69
N THR A 28 -0.05 -11.34 17.42
CA THR A 28 0.65 -10.09 17.76
C THR A 28 1.36 -9.44 16.57
N HIS A 29 1.59 -10.19 15.50
CA HIS A 29 2.28 -9.72 14.30
C HIS A 29 1.35 -9.49 13.10
N CYS A 30 0.05 -9.76 13.25
CA CYS A 30 -0.91 -9.59 12.16
C CYS A 30 -1.13 -8.11 11.83
N GLY A 31 -0.87 -7.73 10.58
CA GLY A 31 -1.32 -6.47 9.99
C GLY A 31 -2.82 -6.49 9.69
N ALA A 32 -3.65 -6.80 10.69
CA ALA A 32 -5.09 -6.98 10.48
C ALA A 32 -5.88 -5.66 10.45
N PHE A 33 -5.30 -4.57 10.96
CA PHE A 33 -6.02 -3.35 11.29
C PHE A 33 -5.63 -2.12 10.46
N ASP A 34 -4.64 -2.24 9.58
CA ASP A 34 -4.13 -1.07 8.86
C ASP A 34 -5.16 -0.43 7.93
N VAL A 35 -5.99 -1.21 7.21
CA VAL A 35 -7.06 -0.64 6.37
C VAL A 35 -8.01 0.20 7.20
N THR A 36 -8.51 -0.30 8.33
CA THR A 36 -9.43 0.47 9.17
C THR A 36 -8.74 1.70 9.77
N TYR A 37 -7.49 1.58 10.22
CA TYR A 37 -6.74 2.68 10.80
C TYR A 37 -6.39 3.78 9.79
N LEU A 38 -6.00 3.41 8.56
CA LEU A 38 -5.54 4.36 7.53
C LEU A 38 -6.68 4.90 6.67
N ALA A 39 -7.67 4.07 6.32
CA ALA A 39 -8.79 4.50 5.48
C ALA A 39 -9.78 5.42 6.20
N CYS A 40 -9.70 5.55 7.53
CA CYS A 40 -10.46 6.55 8.27
C CYS A 40 -9.76 7.92 8.33
N LEU A 41 -8.53 8.02 7.84
CA LEU A 41 -7.81 9.30 7.77
C LEU A 41 -8.26 10.09 6.54
N PRO A 42 -8.61 11.38 6.68
CA PRO A 42 -9.30 12.15 5.65
C PRO A 42 -8.48 12.39 4.37
N ASN A 43 -7.14 12.38 4.44
CA ASN A 43 -6.29 12.69 3.29
C ASN A 43 -5.51 11.47 2.75
N MET A 44 -5.63 10.31 3.40
CA MET A 44 -4.87 9.10 3.04
C MET A 44 -5.47 8.37 1.84
N VAL A 45 -4.66 8.14 0.83
CA VAL A 45 -4.98 7.20 -0.26
C VAL A 45 -4.55 5.79 0.15
N VAL A 46 -5.50 4.86 0.28
CA VAL A 46 -5.22 3.46 0.66
C VAL A 46 -5.36 2.55 -0.55
N MET A 47 -4.30 1.82 -0.88
CA MET A 47 -4.22 0.89 -2.01
C MET A 47 -3.94 -0.53 -1.52
N ALA A 48 -4.59 -1.52 -2.15
CA ALA A 48 -4.44 -2.94 -1.84
C ALA A 48 -4.40 -3.73 -3.15
N PRO A 49 -3.21 -3.97 -3.73
CA PRO A 49 -3.07 -4.69 -4.99
C PRO A 49 -3.53 -6.15 -4.83
N SER A 50 -4.26 -6.63 -5.84
CA SER A 50 -4.71 -8.02 -5.93
C SER A 50 -3.60 -8.96 -6.38
N ASP A 51 -2.61 -8.46 -7.12
CA ASP A 51 -1.50 -9.24 -7.67
C ASP A 51 -0.23 -8.39 -7.89
N GLU A 52 0.83 -9.01 -8.39
CA GLU A 52 2.11 -8.35 -8.61
C GLU A 52 2.03 -7.25 -9.66
N ALA A 53 1.22 -7.42 -10.71
CA ALA A 53 1.08 -6.41 -11.75
C ALA A 53 0.38 -5.16 -11.19
N GLU A 54 -0.70 -5.34 -10.42
CA GLU A 54 -1.34 -4.23 -9.70
C GLU A 54 -0.40 -3.57 -8.71
N LEU A 55 0.48 -4.33 -8.02
CA LEU A 55 1.47 -3.75 -7.13
C LEU A 55 2.43 -2.82 -7.89
N PHE A 56 2.89 -3.18 -9.10
CA PHE A 56 3.68 -2.27 -9.95
C PHE A 56 2.93 -0.97 -10.23
N HIS A 57 1.67 -1.07 -10.65
CA HIS A 57 0.83 0.09 -10.94
C HIS A 57 0.61 0.96 -9.71
N MET A 58 0.28 0.38 -8.55
CA MET A 58 0.04 1.12 -7.32
C MET A 58 1.30 1.76 -6.75
N VAL A 59 2.49 1.16 -6.94
CA VAL A 59 3.77 1.82 -6.64
C VAL A 59 3.97 3.05 -7.53
N ALA A 60 3.66 2.95 -8.83
CA ALA A 60 3.72 4.08 -9.74
C ALA A 60 2.69 5.17 -9.38
N THR A 61 1.46 4.78 -9.02
CA THR A 61 0.42 5.69 -8.51
C THR A 61 0.89 6.41 -7.26
N ALA A 62 1.41 5.67 -6.27
CA ALA A 62 1.96 6.24 -5.05
C ALA A 62 3.06 7.26 -5.37
N ALA A 63 3.98 6.93 -6.27
CA ALA A 63 5.04 7.83 -6.72
C ALA A 63 4.50 9.12 -7.38
N ALA A 64 3.39 9.04 -8.12
CA ALA A 64 2.77 10.19 -8.76
C ALA A 64 1.95 11.10 -7.81
N ILE A 65 1.51 10.58 -6.65
CA ILE A 65 0.77 11.35 -5.65
C ILE A 65 1.74 12.26 -4.87
N ASP A 66 1.69 13.57 -5.11
CA ASP A 66 2.59 14.55 -4.49
C ASP A 66 1.90 15.62 -3.64
N ASP A 67 0.60 15.47 -3.38
CA ASP A 67 -0.24 16.45 -2.67
C ASP A 67 -0.91 15.92 -1.39
N ARG A 68 -0.70 14.64 -1.05
CA ARG A 68 -1.31 13.96 0.10
C ARG A 68 -0.59 12.63 0.42
N PRO A 69 -0.78 12.04 1.60
CA PRO A 69 -0.17 10.75 1.89
C PRO A 69 -0.86 9.60 1.14
N SER A 70 -0.08 8.55 0.90
CA SER A 70 -0.58 7.32 0.31
C SER A 70 0.04 6.11 0.99
N CYS A 71 -0.67 4.99 0.97
CA CYS A 71 -0.14 3.69 1.37
C CYS A 71 -0.54 2.61 0.37
N PHE A 72 0.33 1.62 0.19
CA PHE A 72 -0.01 0.38 -0.48
C PHE A 72 0.41 -0.79 0.40
N ARG A 73 -0.45 -1.80 0.50
CA ARG A 73 -0.27 -2.92 1.42
C ARG A 73 -0.17 -4.24 0.68
N TYR A 74 0.75 -5.12 1.06
CA TYR A 74 0.90 -6.43 0.43
C TYR A 74 1.16 -7.52 1.49
N PRO A 75 0.59 -8.72 1.31
CA PRO A 75 0.70 -9.77 2.31
C PRO A 75 2.11 -10.36 2.30
N ARG A 76 2.46 -11.01 3.41
CA ARG A 76 3.60 -11.93 3.41
C ARG A 76 3.28 -13.09 2.46
N GLY A 77 4.10 -13.28 1.44
CA GLY A 77 3.97 -14.44 0.57
C GLY A 77 4.54 -14.19 -0.82
N ASN A 78 4.39 -15.19 -1.67
CA ASN A 78 4.65 -15.05 -3.08
C ASN A 78 3.39 -14.49 -3.74
N GLY A 79 3.58 -13.71 -4.81
CA GLY A 79 2.46 -13.40 -5.67
C GLY A 79 2.03 -14.59 -6.53
N ILE A 80 1.07 -14.36 -7.41
CA ILE A 80 0.39 -15.41 -8.17
C ILE A 80 1.04 -15.69 -9.53
N GLY A 81 2.13 -15.00 -9.87
CA GLY A 81 2.92 -15.24 -11.08
C GLY A 81 2.29 -14.69 -12.36
N VAL A 82 1.55 -13.58 -12.26
CA VAL A 82 0.97 -12.91 -13.44
C VAL A 82 2.05 -12.29 -14.33
N PRO A 83 1.78 -12.09 -15.64
CA PRO A 83 2.64 -11.30 -16.49
C PRO A 83 2.88 -9.90 -15.91
N LEU A 84 4.15 -9.52 -15.77
CA LEU A 84 4.53 -8.22 -15.23
C LEU A 84 4.50 -7.13 -16.33
N PRO A 85 4.29 -5.86 -15.96
CA PRO A 85 4.42 -4.75 -16.89
C PRO A 85 5.79 -4.69 -17.55
N ASP A 86 5.83 -4.26 -18.82
CA ASP A 86 7.06 -4.17 -19.59
C ASP A 86 8.14 -3.35 -18.86
N GLY A 87 9.36 -3.89 -18.84
CA GLY A 87 10.50 -3.25 -18.17
C GLY A 87 10.35 -3.12 -16.65
N ASN A 88 9.46 -3.89 -16.02
CA ASN A 88 9.16 -3.83 -14.59
C ASN A 88 8.78 -2.40 -14.16
N LYS A 89 7.97 -1.73 -14.97
CA LYS A 89 7.55 -0.35 -14.73
C LYS A 89 6.03 -0.22 -14.76
N GLY A 90 5.44 0.05 -13.60
CA GLY A 90 4.03 0.35 -13.49
C GLY A 90 3.67 1.68 -14.13
N ILE A 91 2.38 1.80 -14.45
CA ILE A 91 1.73 3.03 -14.91
C ILE A 91 0.79 3.50 -13.80
N PRO A 92 0.82 4.79 -13.40
CA PRO A 92 -0.13 5.32 -12.43
C PRO A 92 -1.58 5.03 -12.84
N LEU A 93 -2.36 4.57 -11.87
CA LEU A 93 -3.80 4.36 -11.99
C LEU A 93 -4.51 5.72 -11.82
N GLU A 94 -5.59 5.92 -12.59
CA GLU A 94 -6.45 7.11 -12.52
C GLU A 94 -7.33 7.14 -11.26
#